data_AF-A0A8X6UGT6-F1
#
_entry.id   AF-A0A8X6UGT6-F1
#
_cell.length_a   1.000
_cell.length_b   1.000
_cell.length_c   1.000
_cell.angle_alpha   90.00
_cell.angle_beta   90.00
_cell.angle_gamma   90.00
#
_symmetry.space_group_name_H-M   'P 1'
#
loop_
_entity.id
_entity.type
_entity.pdbx_description
1 polymer ?
#
loop_
_entity_poly.entity_id
_entity_poly.type
_entity_poly.pdbx_seq_one_letter_code
_entity_poly.pdbx_strand_id
1 'polypeptide(L)'
;MKNCTQSRNIILNPPAEKSDTALRTRLCSQYVNSEEQRLRGLISGMQLGDRKPSRLLLEMRGKAGNRIAEELLKSLFLQRLPTHVQQILAISNDQLEKLAEMADGS
;
A
#
# COMPACT_ATOMS: atom_id res chain seq x y z
N MET A 1 21.51 -3.51 21.09
CA MET A 1 21.03 -4.03 19.78
C MET A 1 19.51 -4.03 19.81
N LYS A 2 18.90 -3.69 18.68
CA LYS A 2 17.55 -3.14 18.54
C LYS A 2 16.46 -4.11 19.01
N ASN A 3 15.56 -3.59 19.84
CA ASN A 3 14.44 -4.26 20.47
C ASN A 3 13.31 -4.39 19.44
N CYS A 4 12.86 -5.60 19.12
CA CYS A 4 11.65 -5.82 18.32
C CYS A 4 10.82 -6.95 18.92
N THR A 5 10.37 -6.75 20.16
CA THR A 5 9.40 -7.60 20.83
C THR A 5 8.01 -7.00 20.59
N GLN A 6 7.48 -7.10 19.36
CA GLN A 6 6.19 -6.50 19.00
C GLN A 6 5.17 -7.56 18.58
N SER A 7 5.02 -8.64 19.35
CA SER A 7 4.00 -9.65 19.03
C SER A 7 3.64 -10.57 20.19
N ARG A 8 3.45 -10.06 21.43
CA ARG A 8 2.76 -10.85 22.49
C ARG A 8 2.41 -10.12 23.80
N ASN A 9 1.92 -8.89 23.81
CA ASN A 9 1.52 -8.29 25.09
C ASN A 9 0.32 -7.35 25.03
N ILE A 10 -0.86 -7.86 24.67
CA ILE A 10 -2.13 -7.10 24.77
C ILE A 10 -3.26 -7.96 25.39
N ILE A 11 -2.97 -9.15 25.90
CA ILE A 11 -3.99 -10.00 26.56
C ILE A 11 -4.20 -9.61 28.04
N LEU A 12 -3.36 -8.75 28.63
CA LEU A 12 -3.25 -8.66 30.10
C LEU A 12 -3.78 -7.40 30.79
N ASN A 13 -4.42 -6.45 30.10
CA ASN A 13 -5.00 -5.33 30.86
C ASN A 13 -6.18 -4.64 30.17
N PRO A 14 -7.44 -4.90 30.58
CA PRO A 14 -8.56 -4.05 30.24
C PRO A 14 -8.77 -3.00 31.35
N PRO A 15 -8.63 -1.68 31.09
CA PRO A 15 -9.33 -0.69 31.88
C PRO A 15 -10.82 -0.80 31.54
N ALA A 16 -11.56 -1.35 32.49
CA ALA A 16 -13.00 -1.45 32.48
C ALA A 16 -13.60 -0.04 32.42
N GLU A 17 -14.08 0.40 31.25
CA GLU A 17 -15.26 1.29 31.14
C GLU A 17 -15.70 1.63 29.70
N LYS A 18 -14.96 1.28 28.65
CA LYS A 18 -15.41 1.41 27.24
C LYS A 18 -15.02 0.21 26.35
N SER A 19 -15.08 -0.97 26.98
CA SER A 19 -14.41 -2.22 26.57
C SER A 19 -14.74 -2.66 25.14
N ASP A 20 -16.01 -2.78 24.75
CA ASP A 20 -16.35 -3.40 23.47
C ASP A 20 -16.02 -2.54 22.25
N THR A 21 -16.34 -1.25 22.27
CA THR A 21 -16.11 -0.38 21.12
C THR A 21 -14.63 -0.07 20.92
N ALA A 22 -13.86 0.14 22.01
CA ALA A 22 -12.43 0.37 21.93
C ALA A 22 -11.68 -0.89 21.47
N LEU A 23 -12.05 -2.07 21.97
CA LEU A 23 -11.46 -3.34 21.55
C LEU A 23 -11.85 -3.68 20.11
N ARG A 24 -13.12 -3.54 19.71
CA ARG A 24 -13.57 -3.75 18.33
C ARG A 24 -12.88 -2.78 17.37
N THR A 25 -12.76 -1.50 17.75
CA THR A 25 -12.04 -0.50 16.93
C THR A 25 -10.56 -0.84 16.80
N ARG A 26 -9.89 -1.24 17.89
CA ARG A 26 -8.49 -1.66 17.83
C ARG A 26 -8.29 -2.92 17.00
N LEU A 27 -9.14 -3.93 17.16
CA LEU A 27 -9.08 -5.17 16.38
C LEU A 27 -9.32 -4.90 14.90
N CYS A 28 -10.32 -4.08 14.57
CA CYS A 28 -10.61 -3.68 13.20
C CYS A 28 -9.45 -2.88 12.60
N SER A 29 -8.90 -1.92 13.35
CA SER A 29 -7.76 -1.11 12.91
C SER A 29 -6.49 -1.95 12.71
N GLN A 30 -6.18 -2.89 13.63
CA GLN A 30 -5.06 -3.81 13.43
C GLN A 30 -5.27 -4.74 12.24
N TYR A 31 -6.49 -5.21 12.03
CA TYR A 31 -6.82 -6.07 10.89
C TYR A 31 -6.67 -5.32 9.57
N VAL A 32 -7.20 -4.09 9.47
CA VAL A 32 -7.04 -3.22 8.30
C VAL A 32 -5.56 -2.93 8.04
N ASN A 33 -4.78 -2.65 9.09
CA ASN A 33 -3.34 -2.40 8.96
C ASN A 33 -2.59 -3.65 8.47
N SER A 34 -2.93 -4.83 8.99
CA SER A 34 -2.34 -6.11 8.57
C SER A 34 -2.67 -6.44 7.11
N GLU A 35 -3.90 -6.19 6.68
CA GLU A 35 -4.32 -6.40 5.29
C GLU A 35 -3.68 -5.37 4.34
N GLU A 36 -3.57 -4.10 4.73
CA GLU A 36 -2.83 -3.09 3.94
C GLU A 36 -1.36 -3.50 3.80
N GLN A 37 -0.70 -3.92 4.88
CA GLN A 37 0.69 -4.38 4.84
C GLN A 37 0.86 -5.61 3.95
N ARG A 38 -0.07 -6.56 4.04
CA ARG A 38 -0.08 -7.75 3.19
C ARG A 38 -0.27 -7.39 1.72
N LEU A 39 -1.19 -6.49 1.41
CA LEU A 39 -1.43 -5.99 0.05
C LEU A 39 -0.23 -5.19 -0.48
N ARG A 40 0.34 -4.30 0.33
CA ARG A 40 1.61 -3.60 0.04
C ARG A 40 2.71 -4.61 -0.27
N GLY A 41 2.83 -5.68 0.50
CA GLY A 41 3.80 -6.76 0.27
C GLY A 41 3.57 -7.49 -1.06
N LEU A 42 2.33 -7.85 -1.36
CA LEU A 42 1.95 -8.49 -2.63
C LEU A 42 2.26 -7.60 -3.84
N ILE A 43 1.91 -6.32 -3.75
CA ILE A 43 2.16 -5.31 -4.78
C ILE A 43 3.67 -5.05 -4.90
N SER A 44 4.38 -4.97 -3.78
CA SER A 44 5.83 -4.80 -3.75
C SER A 44 6.59 -6.04 -4.25
N GLY A 45 5.96 -7.21 -4.30
CA GLY A 45 6.49 -8.39 -4.96
C GLY A 45 6.36 -8.36 -6.48
N MET A 46 5.54 -7.46 -7.04
CA MET A 46 5.43 -7.30 -8.48
C MET A 46 6.69 -6.60 -9.01
N GLN A 47 7.32 -7.23 -9.98
CA GLN A 47 8.39 -6.62 -10.75
C GLN A 47 7.80 -6.06 -12.03
N LEU A 48 8.21 -4.82 -12.36
CA LEU A 48 7.87 -4.20 -13.63
C LEU A 48 8.44 -5.04 -14.79
N GLY A 49 9.69 -5.49 -14.69
CA GLY A 49 10.34 -6.34 -15.69
C GLY A 49 10.20 -5.74 -17.10
N ASP A 50 9.70 -6.53 -18.05
CA ASP A 50 9.35 -6.14 -19.42
C ASP A 50 7.86 -5.74 -19.60
N ARG A 51 7.10 -5.61 -18.50
CA ARG A 51 5.67 -5.30 -18.59
C ARG A 51 5.46 -3.79 -18.70
N LYS A 52 4.46 -3.43 -19.51
CA LYS A 52 3.96 -2.06 -19.59
C LYS A 52 3.53 -1.53 -18.22
N PRO A 53 4.00 -0.35 -17.80
CA PRO A 53 3.53 0.36 -16.61
C PRO A 53 2.00 0.40 -16.44
N SER A 54 1.23 0.67 -17.51
CA SER A 54 -0.24 0.66 -17.50
C SER A 54 -0.82 -0.70 -17.09
N ARG A 55 -0.22 -1.79 -17.57
CA ARG A 55 -0.64 -3.14 -17.26
C ARG A 55 -0.33 -3.49 -15.81
N LEU A 56 0.86 -3.11 -15.33
CA LEU A 56 1.24 -3.27 -13.93
C LEU A 56 0.27 -2.52 -13.02
N LEU A 57 -0.07 -1.27 -13.36
CA LEU A 57 -1.02 -0.48 -12.59
C LEU A 57 -2.39 -1.17 -12.49
N LEU A 58 -2.90 -1.72 -13.60
CA LEU A 58 -4.18 -2.44 -13.62
C LEU A 58 -4.12 -3.69 -12.73
N GLU A 59 -3.03 -4.45 -12.76
CA GLU A 59 -2.83 -5.59 -11.87
C GLU A 59 -2.76 -5.16 -10.39
N MET A 60 -2.03 -4.09 -10.09
CA MET A 60 -1.94 -3.52 -8.75
C MET A 60 -3.32 -3.08 -8.24
N ARG A 61 -4.11 -2.38 -9.07
CA ARG A 61 -5.49 -1.96 -8.75
C ARG A 61 -6.41 -3.17 -8.57
N GLY A 62 -6.28 -4.19 -9.41
CA GLY A 62 -7.04 -5.43 -9.29
C GLY A 62 -6.75 -6.20 -7.99
N LYS A 63 -5.49 -6.22 -7.54
CA LYS A 63 -5.13 -6.86 -6.25
C LYS A 63 -5.42 -5.99 -5.04
N ALA A 64 -5.21 -4.68 -5.14
CA ALA A 64 -5.53 -3.72 -4.08
C ALA A 64 -7.04 -3.59 -3.87
N GLY A 65 -7.82 -3.66 -4.95
CA GLY A 65 -9.23 -3.33 -4.95
C GLY A 65 -9.49 -1.96 -4.34
N ASN A 66 -10.57 -1.83 -3.58
CA ASN A 66 -10.92 -0.61 -2.84
C ASN A 66 -10.34 -0.58 -1.42
N ARG A 67 -9.31 -1.40 -1.14
CA ARG A 67 -8.73 -1.57 0.20
C ARG A 67 -7.51 -0.69 0.46
N ILE A 68 -6.92 -0.13 -0.60
CA ILE A 68 -5.75 0.76 -0.53
C ILE A 68 -6.14 2.13 -1.07
N ALA A 69 -5.72 3.19 -0.39
CA ALA A 69 -5.90 4.56 -0.86
C ALA A 69 -5.16 4.80 -2.18
N GLU A 70 -5.76 5.59 -3.08
CA GLU A 70 -5.18 5.88 -4.40
C GLU A 70 -3.79 6.54 -4.29
N GLU A 71 -3.58 7.39 -3.28
CA GLU A 71 -2.27 8.02 -3.00
C GLU A 71 -1.18 7.00 -2.65
N LEU A 72 -1.55 5.97 -1.89
CA LEU A 72 -0.65 4.89 -1.54
C LEU A 72 -0.37 4.01 -2.77
N LEU A 73 -1.39 3.70 -3.56
CA LEU A 73 -1.23 2.97 -4.82
C LEU A 73 -0.29 3.73 -5.79
N LYS A 74 -0.44 5.05 -5.89
CA LYS A 74 0.42 5.95 -6.67
C LYS A 74 1.86 5.91 -6.17
N SER A 75 2.07 6.01 -4.85
CA SER A 75 3.41 5.92 -4.26
C SER A 75 4.09 4.58 -4.55
N LEU A 76 3.35 3.47 -4.39
CA LEU A 76 3.86 2.12 -4.69
C LEU A 76 4.19 1.96 -6.16
N PHE A 77 3.34 2.50 -7.06
CA PHE A 77 3.55 2.45 -8.50
C PHE A 77 4.80 3.22 -8.92
N LEU A 78 4.97 4.45 -8.43
CA LEU A 78 6.17 5.24 -8.70
C LEU A 78 7.43 4.51 -8.23
N GLN A 79 7.43 3.91 -7.04
CA GLN A 79 8.56 3.13 -6.55
C GLN A 79 8.95 1.92 -7.42
N ARG A 80 8.05 1.47 -8.33
CA ARG A 80 8.32 0.36 -9.26
C ARG A 80 8.92 0.81 -10.58
N LEU A 81 8.80 2.09 -10.91
CA LEU A 81 9.30 2.65 -12.16
C LEU A 81 10.80 2.99 -12.05
N PRO A 82 11.54 2.99 -13.17
CA PRO A 82 12.89 3.53 -13.20
C PRO A 82 12.92 4.99 -12.73
N THR A 83 13.99 5.40 -12.06
CA THR A 83 14.13 6.76 -11.49
C THR A 83 13.86 7.87 -12.50
N HIS A 84 14.29 7.69 -13.75
CA HIS A 84 14.04 8.65 -14.83
C HIS A 84 12.53 8.87 -15.07
N VAL A 85 11.75 7.79 -15.15
CA VAL A 85 10.29 7.86 -15.33
C VAL A 85 9.62 8.45 -14.08
N GLN A 86 10.09 8.08 -12.88
CA GLN A 86 9.59 8.67 -11.63
C GLN A 86 9.74 10.19 -11.61
N GLN A 87 10.88 10.73 -12.06
CA GLN A 87 11.13 12.16 -12.07
C GLN A 87 10.20 12.91 -13.03
N ILE A 88 9.94 12.33 -14.21
CA ILE A 88 9.00 12.91 -15.19
C ILE A 88 7.59 12.91 -14.59
N LEU A 89 7.16 11.78 -14.04
CA LEU A 89 5.81 11.62 -13.47
C LEU A 89 5.62 12.38 -12.15
N ALA A 90 6.68 12.62 -11.38
CA ALA A 90 6.61 13.39 -10.13
C ALA A 90 6.28 14.87 -10.37
N ILE A 91 6.62 15.39 -11.55
CA ILE A 91 6.27 16.75 -11.96
C ILE A 91 4.80 16.81 -12.42
N SER A 92 4.27 15.69 -12.93
CA SER A 92 2.88 15.57 -13.35
C SER A 92 1.95 15.32 -12.15
N ASN A 93 1.04 16.27 -11.90
CA ASN A 93 -0.02 16.09 -10.90
C ASN A 93 -1.27 15.37 -11.45
N ASP A 94 -1.12 14.66 -12.57
CA ASP A 94 -2.21 13.92 -13.22
C ASP A 94 -2.63 12.67 -12.43
N GLN A 95 -3.79 12.14 -12.84
CA GLN A 95 -4.35 10.89 -12.32
C GLN A 95 -3.41 9.71 -12.59
N LEU A 96 -3.44 8.72 -11.69
CA LEU A 96 -2.57 7.56 -11.74
C LEU A 96 -2.67 6.79 -13.07
N GLU A 97 -3.85 6.72 -13.67
CA GLU A 97 -4.08 6.10 -15.00
C GLU A 97 -3.29 6.82 -16.09
N LYS A 98 -3.38 8.15 -16.15
CA LYS A 98 -2.61 8.97 -17.10
C LYS A 98 -1.10 8.87 -16.87
N LEU A 99 -0.66 8.81 -15.62
CA LEU A 99 0.76 8.62 -15.30
C LEU A 99 1.28 7.29 -15.85
N ALA A 100 0.46 6.24 -15.78
CA ALA A 100 0.84 4.94 -16.31
C ALA A 100 0.81 4.89 -17.84
N GLU A 101 -0.12 5.61 -18.50
CA GLU A 101 -0.10 5.80 -19.95
C GLU A 101 1.14 6.59 -20.43
N MET A 102 1.54 7.64 -19.70
CA MET A 102 2.78 8.38 -20.01
C MET A 102 4.03 7.52 -19.82
N ALA A 103 4.04 6.67 -18.79
CA ALA A 103 5.12 5.74 -18.54
C ALA A 103 5.25 4.64 -19.61
N ASP A 104 4.15 4.24 -20.25
CA ASP A 104 4.16 3.25 -21.35
C ASP A 104 4.88 3.73 -22.61
N GLY A 105 4.96 5.05 -22.81
CA GLY A 105 5.60 5.69 -23.96
C GLY A 105 7.05 6.15 -23.74
N SER A 106 7.62 5.91 -22.56
CA SER A 106 8.98 6.30 -22.18
C SER A 106 10.01 5.20 -22.38
#